data_AF-A0A7Y5Q112-F1
#
_entry.id   AF-A0A7Y5Q112-F1
#
_cell.length_a   1.000
_cell.length_b   1.000
_cell.length_c   1.000
_cell.angle_alpha   90.00
_cell.angle_beta   90.00
_cell.angle_gamma   90.00
#
_symmetry.space_group_name_H-M   'P 1'
#
loop_
_entity.id
_entity.type
_entity.pdbx_description
1 polymer ?
#
loop_
_entity_poly.entity_id
_entity_poly.type
_entity_poly.pdbx_seq_one_letter_code
_entity_poly.pdbx_strand_id
1 'polypeptide(L)'
;MARLTDSADAGASPRPTSLGRRFARVGAGLAVAGLVACGALYFARNRVLGPLLVAQASEWLERERGIVLGVDGFEGGWFSELTLRGVSVTSVPGAQEPLHVHVDELRLEHELFRLLRGDLAGLQAVSARGVEARIELGAGSGADSEGETSVPELAGLPPLPSIALERVDLDLRLPQGRAVELRNARATHAGGKLALELPAIKLAGEWPILPREFALVADVAREGERLDVTRLEVQGGAQLKASGGSVRLAAGRVQLETPLEGEGVRGQ
;
A
#
# COMPACT_ATOMS: atom_id res chain seq x y z
N MET A 1 58.78 -46.71 -57.26
CA MET A 1 59.64 -45.83 -56.44
C MET A 1 59.20 -44.38 -56.59
N ALA A 2 58.48 -43.85 -55.59
CA ALA A 2 58.28 -42.43 -55.24
C ALA A 2 57.28 -42.41 -54.04
N ARG A 3 57.76 -42.37 -52.78
CA ARG A 3 57.75 -41.22 -51.83
C ARG A 3 56.34 -40.62 -51.61
N LEU A 4 55.66 -40.84 -50.47
CA LEU A 4 55.72 -40.06 -49.20
C LEU A 4 55.69 -38.55 -49.49
N THR A 5 54.69 -37.77 -49.09
CA THR A 5 54.36 -37.32 -47.71
C THR A 5 52.99 -36.60 -47.74
N ASP A 6 51.98 -36.99 -46.98
CA ASP A 6 51.64 -36.50 -45.63
C ASP A 6 52.10 -35.05 -45.33
N SER A 7 51.18 -34.09 -45.40
CA SER A 7 51.38 -32.74 -44.87
C SER A 7 50.12 -32.32 -44.12
N ALA A 8 50.20 -32.49 -42.81
CA ALA A 8 49.27 -32.03 -41.81
C ALA A 8 48.87 -30.56 -42.02
N ASP A 9 47.56 -30.33 -42.12
CA ASP A 9 46.93 -29.02 -42.14
C ASP A 9 47.00 -28.46 -40.70
N ALA A 10 48.14 -27.87 -40.36
CA ALA A 10 48.39 -27.24 -39.08
C ALA A 10 47.52 -25.98 -38.96
N GLY A 11 46.45 -26.09 -38.18
CA GLY A 11 45.57 -24.99 -37.81
C GLY A 11 46.35 -23.76 -37.36
N ALA A 12 46.43 -22.77 -38.25
CA ALA A 12 47.00 -21.47 -37.97
C ALA A 12 46.02 -20.71 -37.05
N SER A 13 46.14 -20.93 -35.75
CA SER A 13 45.46 -20.11 -34.74
C SER A 13 45.84 -18.65 -34.98
N PRO A 14 44.90 -17.76 -35.33
CA PRO A 14 45.21 -16.38 -35.66
C PRO A 14 45.89 -15.72 -34.45
N ARG A 15 47.14 -15.31 -34.63
CA ARG A 15 47.90 -14.60 -33.59
C ARG A 15 47.15 -13.30 -33.26
N PRO A 16 46.74 -13.07 -32.01
CA PRO A 16 46.01 -11.86 -31.64
C PRO A 16 46.94 -10.66 -31.83
N THR A 17 46.65 -9.84 -32.84
CA THR A 17 47.36 -8.59 -33.12
C THR A 17 47.20 -7.64 -31.93
N SER A 18 48.31 -7.10 -31.44
CA SER A 18 48.41 -6.23 -30.26
C SER A 18 47.52 -4.97 -30.31
N LEU A 19 47.09 -4.56 -31.50
CA LEU A 19 46.11 -3.50 -31.73
C LEU A 19 44.73 -3.82 -31.14
N GLY A 20 44.27 -5.06 -31.21
CA GLY A 20 42.96 -5.47 -30.68
C GLY A 20 42.85 -5.31 -29.16
N ARG A 21 43.95 -5.50 -28.42
CA ARG A 21 43.98 -5.29 -26.96
C ARG A 21 43.87 -3.83 -26.56
N ARG A 22 44.32 -2.89 -27.41
CA ARG A 22 44.21 -1.45 -27.12
C ARG A 22 42.78 -0.96 -27.33
N PHE A 23 42.13 -1.37 -28.43
CA PHE A 23 40.73 -1.04 -28.67
C PHE A 23 39.78 -1.65 -27.64
N ALA A 24 40.02 -2.90 -27.21
CA ALA A 24 39.22 -3.53 -26.16
C ALA A 24 39.31 -2.79 -24.81
N ARG A 25 40.49 -2.27 -24.44
CA ARG A 25 40.67 -1.50 -23.19
C ARG A 25 40.00 -0.13 -23.25
N VAL A 26 40.04 0.54 -24.41
CA VAL A 26 39.36 1.83 -24.60
C VAL A 26 37.85 1.65 -24.58
N GLY A 27 37.33 0.61 -25.25
CA GLY A 27 35.90 0.27 -25.22
C GLY A 27 35.40 -0.07 -23.82
N ALA A 28 36.16 -0.87 -23.05
CA ALA A 28 35.83 -1.18 -21.66
C ALA A 28 35.86 0.07 -20.76
N GLY A 29 36.85 0.96 -20.96
CA GLY A 29 36.95 2.22 -20.21
C GLY A 29 35.75 3.14 -20.45
N LEU A 30 35.29 3.27 -21.70
CA LEU A 30 34.11 4.06 -22.05
C LEU A 30 32.82 3.46 -21.49
N ALA A 31 32.68 2.13 -21.52
CA ALA A 31 31.52 1.45 -20.95
C ALA A 31 31.42 1.67 -19.42
N VAL A 32 32.55 1.57 -18.71
CA VAL A 32 32.61 1.84 -17.26
C VAL A 32 32.33 3.32 -16.97
N ALA A 33 32.92 4.25 -17.73
CA ALA A 33 32.65 5.68 -17.56
C ALA A 33 31.17 6.03 -17.82
N GLY A 34 30.54 5.40 -18.82
CA GLY A 34 29.11 5.53 -19.08
C GLY A 34 28.25 5.01 -17.93
N LEU A 35 28.57 3.83 -17.39
CA LEU A 35 27.89 3.27 -16.22
C LEU A 35 28.04 4.17 -14.99
N VAL A 36 29.23 4.70 -14.72
CA VAL A 36 29.48 5.64 -13.61
C VAL A 36 28.72 6.95 -13.81
N ALA A 37 28.70 7.51 -15.02
CA ALA A 37 27.96 8.72 -15.33
C ALA A 37 26.45 8.52 -15.20
N CYS A 38 25.90 7.42 -15.71
CA CYS A 38 24.49 7.05 -15.51
C CYS A 38 24.16 6.84 -14.03
N GLY A 39 25.05 6.16 -13.27
CA GLY A 39 24.90 5.98 -11.83
C GLY A 39 24.92 7.30 -11.07
N ALA A 40 25.83 8.21 -11.42
CA ALA A 40 25.92 9.54 -10.82
C ALA A 40 24.69 10.40 -11.13
N LEU A 41 24.16 10.32 -12.36
CA LEU A 41 22.95 11.03 -12.77
C LEU A 41 21.70 10.48 -12.05
N TYR A 42 21.63 9.16 -11.88
CA TYR A 42 20.59 8.50 -11.09
C TYR A 42 20.66 8.90 -9.61
N PHE A 43 21.87 8.96 -9.06
CA PHE A 43 22.10 9.40 -7.69
C PHE A 43 21.73 10.87 -7.48
N ALA A 44 22.13 11.75 -8.41
CA ALA A 44 21.77 13.17 -8.41
C ALA A 44 20.25 13.36 -8.51
N ARG A 45 19.56 12.58 -9.35
CA ARG A 45 18.11 12.56 -9.43
C ARG A 45 17.47 12.22 -8.08
N ASN A 46 17.88 11.12 -7.44
CA ASN A 46 17.28 10.72 -6.17
C ASN A 46 17.58 11.71 -5.04
N ARG A 47 18.78 12.29 -5.02
CA ARG A 47 19.21 13.20 -3.95
C ARG A 47 18.68 14.63 -4.11
N VAL A 48 18.42 15.08 -5.33
CA VAL A 48 18.01 16.47 -5.60
C VAL A 48 16.53 16.56 -5.95
N LEU A 49 16.05 15.75 -6.90
CA LEU A 49 14.65 15.84 -7.36
C LEU A 49 13.67 15.28 -6.33
N GLY A 50 14.06 14.24 -5.59
CA GLY A 50 13.21 13.65 -4.55
C GLY A 50 12.77 14.66 -3.48
N PRO A 51 13.72 15.31 -2.78
CA PRO A 51 13.38 16.33 -1.79
C PRO A 51 12.58 17.50 -2.35
N LEU A 52 12.87 17.94 -3.58
CA LEU A 52 12.13 19.02 -4.23
C LEU A 52 10.67 18.65 -4.49
N LEU A 53 10.42 17.43 -5.00
CA LEU A 53 9.07 16.95 -5.27
C LEU A 53 8.25 16.79 -3.97
N VAL A 54 8.88 16.31 -2.90
CA VAL A 54 8.19 16.21 -1.60
C VAL A 54 7.96 17.58 -0.96
N ALA A 55 8.91 18.51 -1.06
CA ALA A 55 8.67 19.88 -0.61
C ALA A 55 7.48 20.51 -1.35
N GLN A 56 7.42 20.35 -2.67
CA GLN A 56 6.33 20.88 -3.49
C GLN A 56 4.99 20.19 -3.20
N ALA A 57 4.99 18.86 -3.02
CA ALA A 57 3.80 18.10 -2.65
C ALA A 57 3.30 18.49 -1.25
N SER A 58 4.21 18.67 -0.29
CA SER A 58 3.88 19.12 1.07
C SER A 58 3.30 20.53 1.05
N GLU A 59 3.90 21.48 0.32
CA GLU A 59 3.38 22.85 0.20
C GLU A 59 1.99 22.89 -0.45
N TRP A 60 1.72 21.99 -1.40
CA TRP A 60 0.39 21.85 -1.98
C TRP A 60 -0.61 21.24 -1.00
N LEU A 61 -0.25 20.15 -0.29
CA LEU A 61 -1.10 19.50 0.72
C LEU A 61 -1.39 20.42 1.92
N GLU A 62 -0.42 21.22 2.32
CA GLU A 62 -0.57 22.18 3.40
C GLU A 62 -1.60 23.25 3.03
N ARG A 63 -1.55 23.77 1.80
CA ARG A 63 -2.50 24.77 1.31
C ARG A 63 -3.90 24.22 1.08
N GLU A 64 -4.03 23.03 0.51
CA GLU A 64 -5.33 22.46 0.13
C GLU A 64 -6.02 21.72 1.28
N ARG A 65 -5.24 21.06 2.14
CA ARG A 65 -5.76 20.13 3.16
C ARG A 65 -5.29 20.44 4.57
N GLY A 66 -4.38 21.40 4.76
CA GLY A 66 -3.79 21.67 6.07
C GLY A 66 -2.99 20.48 6.59
N ILE A 67 -2.28 19.78 5.71
CA ILE A 67 -1.49 18.58 6.02
C ILE A 67 -0.03 18.81 5.62
N VAL A 68 0.89 18.47 6.51
CA VAL A 68 2.33 18.45 6.26
C VAL A 68 2.76 17.02 5.94
N LEU A 69 3.54 16.87 4.87
CA LEU A 69 4.09 15.59 4.43
C LEU A 69 5.60 15.58 4.63
N GLY A 70 6.10 14.66 5.45
CA GLY A 70 7.51 14.36 5.61
C GLY A 70 7.86 13.01 4.99
N VAL A 71 9.04 12.90 4.39
CA VAL A 71 9.61 11.64 3.88
C VAL A 71 11.10 11.64 4.15
N ASP A 72 11.60 10.61 4.85
CA ASP A 72 13.01 10.51 5.25
C ASP A 72 13.91 10.01 4.11
N GLY A 73 13.37 9.17 3.22
CA GLY A 73 14.14 8.57 2.13
C GLY A 73 13.32 8.04 0.97
N PHE A 74 14.00 7.92 -0.17
CA PHE A 74 13.45 7.40 -1.43
C PHE A 74 14.40 6.36 -2.01
N GLU A 75 13.86 5.23 -2.40
CA GLU A 75 14.57 4.14 -3.06
C GLU A 75 13.76 3.63 -4.25
N GLY A 76 14.41 2.88 -5.13
CA GLY A 76 13.77 2.33 -6.34
C GLY A 76 13.80 3.28 -7.53
N GLY A 77 13.03 2.93 -8.55
CA GLY A 77 12.92 3.60 -9.85
C GLY A 77 11.63 4.39 -9.98
N TRP A 78 11.76 5.72 -10.04
CA TRP A 78 10.67 6.70 -10.27
C TRP A 78 9.65 6.39 -11.37
N PHE A 79 9.98 5.54 -12.34
CA PHE A 79 9.10 5.23 -13.46
C PHE A 79 8.15 4.06 -13.21
N SER A 80 8.54 3.14 -12.32
CA SER A 80 7.87 1.84 -12.15
C SER A 80 7.60 1.50 -10.68
N GLU A 81 8.58 1.76 -9.82
CA GLU A 81 8.56 1.29 -8.45
C GLU A 81 9.26 2.29 -7.54
N LEU A 82 8.54 2.86 -6.59
CA LEU A 82 9.08 3.83 -5.65
C LEU A 82 8.87 3.33 -4.24
N THR A 83 9.95 3.26 -3.47
CA THR A 83 9.91 2.95 -2.04
C THR A 83 10.20 4.22 -1.26
N LEU A 84 9.25 4.64 -0.43
CA LEU A 84 9.36 5.77 0.47
C LEU A 84 9.61 5.25 1.88
N ARG A 85 10.55 5.85 2.61
CA ARG A 85 10.87 5.46 3.99
C ARG A 85 10.55 6.61 4.95
N GLY A 86 10.04 6.26 6.13
CA GLY A 86 9.72 7.22 7.18
C GLY A 86 8.71 8.26 6.71
N VAL A 87 7.64 7.83 6.03
CA VAL A 87 6.61 8.76 5.58
C VAL A 87 5.82 9.22 6.79
N SER A 88 5.73 10.52 6.99
CA SER A 88 4.93 11.13 8.05
C SER A 88 3.91 12.09 7.46
N VAL A 89 2.68 11.98 7.92
CA VAL A 89 1.57 12.84 7.51
C VAL A 89 0.99 13.43 8.79
N THR A 90 1.13 14.74 8.97
CA THR A 90 0.66 15.42 10.17
C THR A 90 -0.26 16.58 9.80
N SER A 91 -1.39 16.69 10.47
CA SER A 91 -2.23 17.89 10.35
C SER A 91 -1.49 19.11 10.89
N VAL A 92 -1.66 20.26 10.25
CA VAL A 92 -1.14 21.55 10.72
C VAL A 92 -1.75 21.89 12.09
N PRO A 93 -0.99 22.51 13.02
CA PRO A 93 -1.50 22.92 14.32
C PRO A 93 -2.77 23.77 14.19
N GLY A 94 -3.84 23.36 14.89
CA GLY A 94 -5.14 24.04 14.85
C GLY A 94 -6.13 23.47 13.81
N ALA A 95 -5.77 22.42 13.07
CA ALA A 95 -6.72 21.66 12.29
C ALA A 95 -7.84 21.08 13.18
N GLN A 96 -9.07 21.01 12.65
CA GLN A 96 -10.23 20.50 13.40
C GLN A 96 -10.09 19.01 13.76
N GLU A 97 -9.37 18.25 12.92
CA GLU A 97 -9.14 16.82 13.07
C GLU A 97 -7.63 16.56 13.05
N PRO A 98 -6.99 16.45 14.22
CA PRO A 98 -5.60 16.08 14.31
C PRO A 98 -5.40 14.67 13.74
N LEU A 99 -4.61 14.61 12.67
CA LEU A 99 -4.16 13.38 12.04
C LEU A 99 -2.65 13.28 12.21
N HIS A 100 -2.19 12.15 12.73
CA HIS A 100 -0.79 11.79 12.69
C HIS A 100 -0.69 10.38 12.13
N VAL A 101 -0.11 10.24 10.94
CA VAL A 101 0.18 8.94 10.34
C VAL A 101 1.67 8.85 10.11
N HIS A 102 2.28 7.79 10.59
CA HIS A 102 3.65 7.41 10.28
C HIS A 102 3.64 6.07 9.55
N VAL A 103 4.50 5.92 8.56
CA VAL A 103 4.68 4.68 7.81
C VAL A 103 6.18 4.45 7.67
N ASP A 104 6.68 3.36 8.26
CA ASP A 104 8.10 2.99 8.18
C ASP A 104 8.54 2.84 6.72
N GLU A 105 7.75 2.13 5.93
CA GLU A 105 8.03 1.85 4.52
C GLU A 105 6.74 1.83 3.69
N LEU A 106 6.70 2.64 2.63
CA LEU A 106 5.60 2.72 1.67
C LEU A 106 6.15 2.45 0.27
N ARG A 107 5.78 1.31 -0.30
CA ARG A 107 6.15 0.88 -1.65
C ARG A 107 5.00 1.09 -2.61
N LEU A 108 5.29 1.74 -3.72
CA LEU A 108 4.34 2.09 -4.77
C LEU A 108 4.81 1.44 -6.07
N GLU A 109 3.95 0.65 -6.69
CA GLU A 109 4.14 0.17 -8.06
C GLU A 109 3.23 0.99 -8.97
N HIS A 110 3.83 1.73 -9.91
CA HIS A 110 3.10 2.72 -10.69
C HIS A 110 3.66 2.91 -12.10
N GLU A 111 2.82 3.39 -13.00
CA GLU A 111 3.20 3.84 -14.33
C GLU A 111 3.22 5.38 -14.37
N LEU A 112 4.41 5.97 -14.25
CA LEU A 112 4.56 7.43 -14.14
C LEU A 112 3.84 8.20 -15.26
N PHE A 113 3.94 7.74 -16.50
CA PHE A 113 3.34 8.44 -17.64
C PHE A 113 1.80 8.43 -17.63
N ARG A 114 1.17 7.43 -17.00
CA ARG A 114 -0.29 7.40 -16.83
C ARG A 114 -0.71 8.34 -15.71
N LEU A 115 0.00 8.29 -14.57
CA LEU A 115 -0.24 9.20 -13.45
C LEU A 115 -0.07 10.67 -13.85
N LEU A 116 0.95 11.00 -14.66
CA LEU A 116 1.16 12.37 -15.17
C LEU A 116 0.03 12.86 -16.08
N ARG A 117 -0.74 11.96 -16.69
CA ARG A 117 -1.95 12.30 -17.48
C ARG A 117 -3.22 12.36 -16.62
N GLY A 118 -3.10 12.18 -15.31
CA GLY A 118 -4.22 12.10 -14.38
C GLY A 118 -4.93 10.74 -14.36
N ASP A 119 -4.36 9.71 -14.98
CA ASP A 119 -4.93 8.37 -14.96
C ASP A 119 -4.46 7.60 -13.71
N LEU A 120 -5.33 7.57 -12.69
CA LEU A 120 -5.08 6.88 -11.42
C LEU A 120 -4.96 5.37 -11.55
N ALA A 121 -5.46 4.76 -12.64
CA ALA A 121 -5.24 3.34 -12.91
C ALA A 121 -3.78 3.04 -13.29
N GLY A 122 -2.92 4.07 -13.41
CA GLY A 122 -1.48 3.93 -13.41
C GLY A 122 -0.89 3.46 -12.07
N LEU A 123 -1.61 3.59 -10.95
CA LEU A 123 -1.17 3.05 -9.66
C LEU A 123 -1.62 1.59 -9.56
N GLN A 124 -0.67 0.65 -9.63
CA GLN A 124 -0.96 -0.78 -9.72
C GLN A 124 -1.01 -1.42 -8.34
N ALA A 125 -0.03 -1.10 -7.49
CA ALA A 125 0.06 -1.62 -6.13
C ALA A 125 0.57 -0.58 -5.13
N VAL A 126 0.08 -0.69 -3.90
CA VAL A 126 0.48 0.10 -2.74
C VAL A 126 0.72 -0.88 -1.60
N SER A 127 1.94 -0.97 -1.12
CA SER A 127 2.30 -1.76 0.05
C SER A 127 2.82 -0.85 1.13
N ALA A 128 2.24 -0.91 2.33
CA ALA A 128 2.71 -0.15 3.48
C ALA A 128 3.06 -1.11 4.62
N ARG A 129 4.18 -0.84 5.29
CA ARG A 129 4.65 -1.62 6.43
C ARG A 129 4.93 -0.70 7.61
N GLY A 130 4.56 -1.13 8.81
CA GLY A 130 4.78 -0.37 10.03
C GLY A 130 3.99 0.93 10.00
N VAL A 131 2.67 0.80 9.85
CA VAL A 131 1.77 1.95 9.78
C VAL A 131 1.33 2.27 11.20
N GLU A 132 1.67 3.44 11.71
CA GLU A 132 1.20 3.97 12.99
C GLU A 132 0.30 5.17 12.71
N ALA A 133 -0.99 5.02 12.96
CA ALA A 133 -1.97 6.06 12.74
C ALA A 133 -2.62 6.47 14.05
N ARG A 134 -2.69 7.77 14.31
CA ARG A 134 -3.45 8.36 15.40
C ARG A 134 -4.40 9.38 14.82
N ILE A 135 -5.68 9.15 15.04
CA ILE A 135 -6.77 9.95 14.50
C ILE A 135 -7.64 10.41 15.65
N GLU A 136 -7.81 11.71 15.80
CA GLU A 136 -8.72 12.29 16.79
C GLU A 136 -9.92 12.90 16.06
N LEU A 137 -11.07 12.24 16.16
CA LEU A 137 -12.31 12.72 15.57
C LEU A 137 -13.00 13.68 16.55
N GLY A 138 -13.12 14.94 16.14
CA GLY A 138 -13.81 15.96 16.91
C GLY A 138 -15.32 15.72 16.98
N ALA A 139 -15.99 16.23 18.01
CA ALA A 139 -17.45 16.18 18.16
C ALA A 139 -18.21 17.05 17.12
N GLY A 140 -17.52 17.59 16.12
CA GLY A 140 -18.02 18.60 15.18
C GLY A 140 -18.71 18.06 13.92
N SER A 141 -18.71 16.74 13.67
CA SER A 141 -19.49 16.15 12.56
C SER A 141 -20.76 15.45 13.04
N GLY A 142 -21.39 16.02 14.07
CA GLY A 142 -22.81 15.85 14.32
C GLY A 142 -23.60 16.45 13.16
N ALA A 143 -23.55 15.78 12.01
CA ALA A 143 -24.50 16.02 10.96
C ALA A 143 -25.86 15.57 11.51
N ASP A 144 -26.67 16.55 11.92
CA ASP A 144 -28.12 16.54 11.72
C ASP A 144 -28.45 16.46 10.20
N SER A 145 -27.76 15.57 9.47
CA SER A 145 -28.14 15.14 8.15
C SER A 145 -29.05 13.93 8.35
N GLU A 146 -30.34 14.20 8.50
CA GLU A 146 -31.40 13.41 7.85
C GLU A 146 -31.26 13.48 6.31
N GLY A 147 -30.03 13.47 5.80
CA GLY A 147 -29.68 13.32 4.41
C GLY A 147 -29.35 11.87 4.23
N GLU A 148 -30.28 11.16 3.60
CA GLU A 148 -30.08 9.87 2.95
C GLU A 148 -28.60 9.66 2.61
N THR A 149 -27.90 8.85 3.42
CA THR A 149 -26.49 8.54 3.20
C THR A 149 -26.43 7.72 1.93
N SER A 150 -26.41 8.44 0.82
CA SER A 150 -26.30 7.92 -0.52
C SER A 150 -24.92 7.30 -0.56
N VAL A 151 -24.84 5.99 -0.30
CA VAL A 151 -23.62 5.21 -0.49
C VAL A 151 -23.19 5.52 -1.92
N PRO A 152 -22.02 6.16 -2.14
CA PRO A 152 -21.61 6.58 -3.47
C PRO A 152 -21.69 5.37 -4.40
N GLU A 153 -22.34 5.56 -5.54
CA GLU A 153 -22.62 4.53 -6.53
C GLU A 153 -21.29 3.88 -6.98
N LEU A 154 -20.93 2.77 -6.33
CA LEU A 154 -19.62 2.11 -6.46
C LEU A 154 -19.43 1.45 -7.84
N ALA A 155 -20.47 1.45 -8.69
CA ALA A 155 -20.50 0.83 -10.01
C ALA A 155 -19.62 1.55 -11.06
N GLY A 156 -19.15 2.77 -10.77
CA GLY A 156 -18.31 3.56 -11.69
C GLY A 156 -16.89 3.83 -11.21
N LEU A 157 -16.46 3.28 -10.07
CA LEU A 157 -15.13 3.55 -9.53
C LEU A 157 -14.06 2.76 -10.33
N PRO A 158 -12.92 3.39 -10.65
CA PRO A 158 -11.82 2.69 -11.31
C PRO A 158 -11.37 1.49 -10.46
N PRO A 159 -10.77 0.47 -11.09
CA PRO A 159 -10.21 -0.66 -10.35
C PRO A 159 -9.25 -0.12 -9.28
N LEU A 160 -9.54 -0.45 -8.03
CA LEU A 160 -8.69 -0.06 -6.92
C LEU A 160 -7.32 -0.75 -7.07
N PRO A 161 -6.22 -0.08 -6.71
CA PRO A 161 -4.91 -0.70 -6.71
C PRO A 161 -4.89 -1.92 -5.79
N SER A 162 -3.92 -2.80 -6.01
CA SER A 162 -3.63 -3.85 -5.03
C SER A 162 -3.04 -3.19 -3.79
N ILE A 163 -3.65 -3.38 -2.63
CA ILE A 163 -3.20 -2.74 -1.38
C ILE A 163 -2.72 -3.85 -0.44
N ALA A 164 -1.55 -3.70 0.16
CA ALA A 164 -1.05 -4.58 1.21
C ALA A 164 -0.60 -3.73 2.41
N LEU A 165 -1.19 -3.94 3.57
CA LEU A 165 -0.85 -3.26 4.81
C LEU A 165 -0.33 -4.30 5.80
N GLU A 166 0.89 -4.12 6.26
CA GLU A 166 1.54 -4.98 7.25
C GLU A 166 1.84 -4.21 8.52
N ARG A 167 1.50 -4.79 9.68
CA ARG A 167 1.76 -4.20 11.00
C ARG A 167 1.16 -2.79 11.12
N VAL A 168 -0.16 -2.71 11.05
CA VAL A 168 -0.91 -1.48 11.26
C VAL A 168 -1.29 -1.35 12.73
N ASP A 169 -0.86 -0.27 13.34
CA ASP A 169 -1.24 0.17 14.67
C ASP A 169 -2.09 1.44 14.52
N LEU A 170 -3.35 1.39 14.97
CA LEU A 170 -4.29 2.51 14.84
C LEU A 170 -4.83 2.87 16.21
N ASP A 171 -4.64 4.13 16.62
CA ASP A 171 -5.25 4.73 17.79
C ASP A 171 -6.30 5.75 17.32
N LEU A 172 -7.57 5.33 17.31
CA LEU A 172 -8.71 6.17 16.96
C LEU A 172 -9.38 6.69 18.23
N ARG A 173 -9.41 8.01 18.41
CA ARG A 173 -10.18 8.66 19.46
C ARG A 173 -11.45 9.21 18.87
N LEU A 174 -12.57 8.79 19.41
CA LEU A 174 -13.91 9.17 19.00
C LEU A 174 -14.48 10.22 19.97
N PRO A 175 -15.53 10.95 19.56
CA PRO A 175 -16.30 11.77 20.49
C PRO A 175 -16.82 10.97 21.68
N GLN A 176 -17.19 11.65 22.77
CA GLN A 176 -17.78 11.04 23.97
C GLN A 176 -16.81 10.14 24.77
N GLY A 177 -15.49 10.30 24.57
CA GLY A 177 -14.47 9.57 25.34
C GLY A 177 -14.29 8.11 24.91
N ARG A 178 -14.80 7.73 23.73
CA ARG A 178 -14.57 6.41 23.14
C ARG A 178 -13.21 6.37 22.46
N ALA A 179 -12.55 5.21 22.53
CA ALA A 179 -11.35 4.95 21.76
C ALA A 179 -11.33 3.54 21.21
N VAL A 180 -10.74 3.38 20.03
CA VAL A 180 -10.42 2.11 19.39
C VAL A 180 -8.92 2.06 19.20
N GLU A 181 -8.29 1.02 19.74
CA GLU A 181 -6.89 0.72 19.55
C GLU A 181 -6.79 -0.60 18.77
N LEU A 182 -6.17 -0.56 17.60
CA LEU A 182 -5.82 -1.73 16.80
C LEU A 182 -4.32 -1.91 16.88
N ARG A 183 -3.86 -3.14 17.12
CA ARG A 183 -2.44 -3.48 17.10
C ARG A 183 -2.13 -4.63 16.16
N ASN A 184 -1.04 -4.49 15.41
CA ASN A 184 -0.53 -5.46 14.45
C ASN A 184 -1.57 -5.91 13.41
N ALA A 185 -2.48 -5.01 13.03
CA ALA A 185 -3.46 -5.28 12.00
C ALA A 185 -2.78 -5.50 10.64
N ARG A 186 -3.42 -6.31 9.80
CA ARG A 186 -3.03 -6.56 8.41
C ARG A 186 -4.24 -6.48 7.53
N ALA A 187 -4.05 -5.92 6.35
CA ALA A 187 -5.08 -5.87 5.33
C ALA A 187 -4.46 -6.12 3.97
N THR A 188 -5.10 -6.93 3.13
CA THR A 188 -4.70 -7.09 1.74
C THR A 188 -5.91 -6.95 0.86
N HIS A 189 -5.80 -6.16 -0.21
CA HIS A 189 -6.80 -6.01 -1.25
C HIS A 189 -6.16 -6.34 -2.59
N ALA A 190 -6.67 -7.33 -3.32
CA ALA A 190 -6.19 -7.67 -4.66
C ALA A 190 -7.30 -8.33 -5.47
N GLY A 191 -7.49 -7.88 -6.72
CA GLY A 191 -8.46 -8.49 -7.63
C GLY A 191 -9.89 -8.54 -7.08
N GLY A 192 -10.32 -7.50 -6.36
CA GLY A 192 -11.64 -7.42 -5.73
C GLY A 192 -11.80 -8.27 -4.46
N LYS A 193 -10.75 -8.93 -3.98
CA LYS A 193 -10.75 -9.63 -2.69
C LYS A 193 -10.09 -8.75 -1.64
N LEU A 194 -10.65 -8.74 -0.44
CA LEU A 194 -10.15 -8.07 0.75
C LEU A 194 -9.99 -9.12 1.86
N ALA A 195 -8.79 -9.26 2.39
CA ALA A 195 -8.53 -10.03 3.61
C ALA A 195 -8.07 -9.08 4.71
N LEU A 196 -8.67 -9.21 5.89
CA LEU A 196 -8.43 -8.38 7.07
C LEU A 196 -8.12 -9.27 8.27
N GLU A 197 -7.00 -9.01 8.93
CA GLU A 197 -6.56 -9.70 10.14
C GLU A 197 -6.29 -8.66 11.23
N LEU A 198 -7.13 -8.62 12.26
CA LEU A 198 -7.02 -7.72 13.41
C LEU A 198 -6.81 -8.59 14.65
N PRO A 199 -5.56 -8.93 15.01
CA PRO A 199 -5.30 -9.89 16.09
C PRO A 199 -5.60 -9.32 17.49
N ALA A 200 -5.61 -7.99 17.63
CA ALA A 200 -5.91 -7.31 18.88
C ALA A 200 -6.61 -5.98 18.62
N ILE A 201 -7.87 -5.91 19.04
CA ILE A 201 -8.71 -4.71 19.05
C ILE A 201 -9.05 -4.43 20.51
N LYS A 202 -8.81 -3.20 20.96
CA LYS A 202 -9.20 -2.73 22.28
C LYS A 202 -10.17 -1.56 22.15
N LEU A 203 -11.25 -1.65 22.90
CA LEU A 203 -12.30 -0.64 22.97
C LEU A 203 -12.30 -0.02 24.36
N ALA A 204 -12.14 1.30 24.43
CA ALA A 204 -12.28 2.08 25.65
C ALA A 204 -13.50 3.01 25.56
N GLY A 205 -14.15 3.28 26.70
CA GLY A 205 -15.41 4.03 26.78
C GLY A 205 -16.64 3.13 26.73
N GLU A 206 -17.82 3.75 26.57
CA GLU A 206 -19.10 3.03 26.55
C GLU A 206 -19.43 2.53 25.14
N TRP A 207 -19.27 1.22 24.91
CA TRP A 207 -19.59 0.59 23.62
C TRP A 207 -20.84 -0.29 23.74
N PRO A 208 -21.80 -0.19 22.81
CA PRO A 208 -22.95 -1.08 22.82
C PRO A 208 -22.48 -2.49 22.41
N ILE A 209 -22.63 -3.45 23.34
CA ILE A 209 -22.70 -4.90 23.04
C ILE A 209 -21.36 -5.54 22.58
N LEU A 210 -20.30 -4.78 22.35
CA LEU A 210 -18.99 -5.32 21.96
C LEU A 210 -18.10 -5.67 23.17
N PRO A 211 -17.33 -6.76 23.10
CA PRO A 211 -16.29 -7.06 24.07
C PRO A 211 -15.22 -5.97 24.07
N ARG A 212 -14.65 -5.67 25.23
CA ARG A 212 -13.61 -4.62 25.36
C ARG A 212 -12.32 -4.99 24.64
N GLU A 213 -11.99 -6.27 24.54
CA GLU A 213 -10.83 -6.77 23.82
C GLU A 213 -11.23 -7.98 22.98
N PHE A 214 -10.89 -7.97 21.70
CA PHE A 214 -11.17 -9.10 20.79
C PHE A 214 -10.26 -9.08 19.56
N ALA A 215 -10.24 -10.19 18.82
CA ALA A 215 -9.61 -10.35 17.52
C ALA A 215 -10.69 -10.51 16.44
N LEU A 216 -10.39 -10.05 15.23
CA LEU A 216 -11.24 -10.16 14.05
C LEU A 216 -10.44 -10.71 12.86
N VAL A 217 -10.98 -11.70 12.15
CA VAL A 217 -10.49 -12.11 10.83
C VAL A 217 -11.66 -12.05 9.86
N ALA A 218 -11.48 -11.40 8.71
CA ALA A 218 -12.51 -11.27 7.69
C ALA A 218 -11.94 -11.45 6.28
N ASP A 219 -12.59 -12.28 5.47
CA ASP A 219 -12.30 -12.46 4.05
C ASP A 219 -13.53 -12.12 3.22
N VAL A 220 -13.43 -11.07 2.42
CA VAL A 220 -14.52 -10.51 1.61
C VAL A 220 -14.11 -10.53 0.14
N ALA A 221 -15.00 -11.01 -0.73
CA ALA A 221 -14.84 -10.90 -2.18
C ALA A 221 -15.91 -9.98 -2.75
N ARG A 222 -15.54 -9.14 -3.72
CA ARG A 222 -16.45 -8.28 -4.45
C ARG A 222 -16.70 -8.85 -5.85
N GLU A 223 -17.98 -9.01 -6.18
CA GLU A 223 -18.42 -9.36 -7.54
C GLU A 223 -19.49 -8.35 -7.98
N GLY A 224 -19.07 -7.34 -8.75
CA GLY A 224 -19.94 -6.22 -9.13
C GLY A 224 -20.40 -5.40 -7.92
N GLU A 225 -21.69 -5.46 -7.61
CA GLU A 225 -22.34 -4.79 -6.46
C GLU A 225 -22.52 -5.71 -5.24
N ARG A 226 -22.12 -6.98 -5.37
CA ARG A 226 -22.21 -7.98 -4.32
C ARG A 226 -20.91 -8.05 -3.54
N LEU A 227 -21.02 -8.08 -2.21
CA LEU A 227 -19.92 -8.40 -1.30
C LEU A 227 -20.21 -9.75 -0.66
N ASP A 228 -19.39 -10.74 -0.98
CA ASP A 228 -19.44 -12.07 -0.41
C ASP A 228 -18.46 -12.18 0.74
N VAL A 229 -18.97 -12.29 1.96
CA VAL A 229 -18.19 -12.54 3.16
C VAL A 229 -17.98 -14.05 3.28
N THR A 230 -16.82 -14.50 2.83
CA THR A 230 -16.44 -15.91 2.84
C THR A 230 -16.04 -16.39 4.23
N ARG A 231 -15.47 -15.49 5.04
CA ARG A 231 -15.05 -15.77 6.41
C ARG A 231 -15.24 -14.53 7.28
N LEU A 232 -15.80 -14.70 8.47
CA LEU A 232 -15.83 -13.72 9.53
C LEU A 232 -15.67 -14.44 10.88
N GLU A 233 -14.59 -14.17 11.58
CA GLU A 233 -14.31 -14.74 12.90
C GLU A 233 -14.06 -13.63 13.92
N VAL A 234 -14.78 -13.66 15.03
CA VAL A 234 -14.57 -12.77 16.18
C VAL A 234 -14.19 -13.64 17.38
N GLN A 235 -13.06 -13.31 18.02
CA GLN A 235 -12.57 -14.05 19.19
C GLN A 235 -12.32 -13.10 20.36
N GLY A 236 -12.97 -13.32 21.50
CA GLY A 236 -12.83 -12.49 22.70
C GLY A 236 -14.20 -12.19 23.32
N GLY A 237 -14.50 -12.79 24.48
CA GLY A 237 -15.80 -12.67 25.17
C GLY A 237 -16.87 -13.66 24.67
N ALA A 238 -17.12 -13.72 23.36
CA ALA A 238 -17.95 -14.75 22.72
C ALA A 238 -17.34 -15.11 21.36
N GLN A 239 -17.28 -16.41 21.03
CA GLN A 239 -16.77 -16.84 19.73
C GLN A 239 -17.91 -16.76 18.71
N LEU A 240 -17.79 -15.85 17.75
CA LEU A 240 -18.72 -15.76 16.62
C LEU A 240 -17.97 -16.18 15.36
N LYS A 241 -18.52 -17.15 14.65
CA LYS A 241 -18.05 -17.58 13.34
C LYS A 241 -19.20 -17.50 12.36
N ALA A 242 -19.00 -16.79 11.26
CA ALA A 242 -19.93 -16.80 10.15
C ALA A 242 -19.15 -17.11 8.86
N SER A 243 -19.70 -18.00 8.05
CA SER A 243 -19.16 -18.37 6.74
C SER A 243 -20.30 -18.44 5.73
N GLY A 244 -20.13 -17.81 4.56
CA GLY A 244 -21.07 -17.91 3.45
C GLY A 244 -22.19 -16.86 3.46
N GLY A 245 -21.92 -15.66 3.98
CA GLY A 245 -22.89 -14.56 3.92
C GLY A 245 -22.70 -13.66 2.72
N SER A 246 -23.79 -13.29 2.05
CA SER A 246 -23.78 -12.25 1.03
C SER A 246 -24.47 -10.99 1.52
N VAL A 247 -23.80 -9.87 1.31
CA VAL A 247 -24.40 -8.55 1.43
C VAL A 247 -24.64 -8.04 0.02
N ARG A 248 -25.93 -7.85 -0.30
CA ARG A 248 -26.33 -7.18 -1.52
C ARG A 248 -26.63 -5.72 -1.20
N LEU A 249 -25.93 -4.81 -1.86
CA LEU A 249 -26.27 -3.39 -1.83
C LEU A 249 -27.41 -3.18 -2.83
N ALA A 250 -28.65 -3.26 -2.36
CA ALA A 250 -29.82 -2.96 -3.18
C ALA A 250 -30.37 -1.59 -2.77
N ALA A 251 -30.26 -0.59 -3.66
CA ALA A 251 -30.85 0.74 -3.49
C ALA A 251 -30.62 1.37 -2.10
N GLY A 252 -29.37 1.37 -1.63
CA GLY A 252 -29.00 1.99 -0.35
C GLY A 252 -29.36 1.19 0.91
N ARG A 253 -29.85 -0.05 0.80
CA ARG A 253 -30.09 -0.94 1.94
C ARG A 253 -29.13 -2.14 1.93
N VAL A 254 -28.49 -2.37 3.08
CA VAL A 254 -27.72 -3.57 3.38
C VAL A 254 -28.71 -4.69 3.72
N GLN A 255 -28.94 -5.63 2.81
CA GLN A 255 -29.66 -6.87 3.11
C GLN A 255 -28.65 -8.01 3.32
N LEU A 256 -28.66 -8.58 4.52
CA LEU A 256 -27.96 -9.81 4.85
C LEU A 256 -28.81 -10.98 4.36
N GLU A 257 -28.32 -11.75 3.38
CA GLU A 257 -29.10 -12.86 2.79
C GLU A 257 -28.97 -14.19 3.55
N THR A 258 -28.34 -14.22 4.73
CA THR A 258 -28.18 -15.45 5.55
C THR A 258 -28.18 -15.17 7.06
N PRO A 259 -28.70 -16.10 7.88
CA PRO A 259 -28.64 -15.99 9.34
C PRO A 259 -27.20 -16.16 9.84
N LEU A 260 -26.79 -15.30 10.78
CA LEU A 260 -25.62 -15.54 11.61
C LEU A 260 -25.91 -16.78 12.48
N GLU A 261 -25.30 -17.93 12.18
CA GLU A 261 -25.27 -19.05 13.12
C GLU A 261 -24.33 -18.68 14.28
N GLY A 262 -24.89 -18.05 15.31
CA GLY A 262 -24.20 -17.92 16.58
C GLY A 262 -24.24 -19.27 17.30
N GLU A 263 -23.10 -19.95 17.41
CA GLU A 263 -22.92 -20.92 18.50
C GLU A 263 -22.93 -20.12 19.81
N GLY A 264 -24.12 -19.98 20.39
CA GLY A 264 -24.30 -19.41 21.71
C GLY A 264 -23.60 -20.29 22.74
N VAL A 265 -22.38 -19.93 23.12
CA VAL A 265 -21.77 -20.42 24.35
C VAL A 265 -22.58 -19.84 25.50
N ARG A 266 -23.55 -20.60 25.99
CA ARG A 266 -24.04 -20.44 27.37
C ARG A 266 -22.87 -20.78 28.28
N GLY A 267 -22.26 -19.76 28.88
CA GLY A 267 -21.23 -19.89 29.91
C GLY A 267 -21.47 -18.84 30.98
N GLN A 268 -21.56 -19.32 32.23
CA GLN A 268 -22.01 -18.66 33.46
C GLN A 268 -21.35 -17.33 33.82
#